data_AF-A0A2V8QHU1-F1
#
_entry.id   AF-A0A2V8QHU1-F1
#
_cell.length_a   1.000
_cell.length_b   1.000
_cell.length_c   1.000
_cell.angle_alpha   90.00
_cell.angle_beta   90.00
_cell.angle_gamma   90.00
#
_symmetry.space_group_name_H-M   'P 1'
#
loop_
_entity.id
_entity.type
_entity.pdbx_description
1 polymer ?
#
loop_
_entity_poly.entity_id
_entity_poly.type
_entity_poly.pdbx_seq_one_letter_code
_entity_poly.pdbx_strand_id
1 'polypeptide(L)' 'MSGLNKALQTREELVEVVAAARETGARIIFANGCFDVLHVGHIRYLAGARALGDILVVGVNSNEQVALQKGPGRPI' A
#
# COMPACT_ATOMS: atom_id res chain seq x y z
N MET A 1 21.47 6.03 8.89
CA MET A 1 21.00 4.83 8.17
C MET A 1 20.20 5.27 6.96
N SER A 2 20.91 5.79 5.95
CA SER A 2 20.33 6.31 4.71
C SER A 2 20.08 5.17 3.72
N GLY A 3 18.87 5.10 3.16
CA GLY A 3 18.69 4.46 1.85
C GLY A 3 17.47 3.57 1.63
N LEU A 4 16.54 3.41 2.59
CA LEU A 4 15.25 2.81 2.26
C LEU A 4 14.33 3.89 1.66
N ASN A 5 13.79 3.62 0.48
CA ASN A 5 12.93 4.50 -0.29
C ASN A 5 11.82 5.10 0.60
N LYS A 6 11.61 6.42 0.57
CA LYS A 6 10.64 7.15 1.44
C LYS A 6 9.23 6.56 1.42
N ALA A 7 8.89 5.80 0.37
CA ALA A 7 7.61 5.14 0.20
C ALA A 7 7.44 3.83 1.00
N LEU A 8 8.52 3.18 1.44
CA LEU A 8 8.45 1.97 2.26
C LEU A 8 8.56 2.35 3.73
N GLN A 9 7.51 2.08 4.48
CA GLN A 9 7.42 2.39 5.90
C GLN A 9 6.89 1.17 6.64
N THR A 10 7.40 0.96 7.85
CA THR A 10 6.81 0.05 8.81
C THR A 10 5.42 0.54 9.21
N ARG A 11 4.63 -0.33 9.85
CA ARG A 11 3.31 0.07 10.34
C ARG A 11 3.43 1.16 11.39
N GLU A 12 4.43 1.07 12.24
CA GLU A 12 4.70 1.98 13.34
C GLU A 12 5.03 3.38 12.81
N GLU A 13 5.95 3.48 11.85
CA GLU A 13 6.30 4.75 11.18
C GLU A 13 5.09 5.34 10.44
N LEU A 14 4.31 4.51 9.74
CA LEU A 14 3.15 4.95 8.97
C LEU A 14 2.05 5.54 9.88
N VAL A 15 1.89 5.03 11.10
CA VAL A 15 0.90 5.57 12.05
C VAL A 15 1.19 7.05 12.34
N GLU A 16 2.45 7.42 12.53
CA GLU A 16 2.85 8.81 12.76
C GLU A 16 2.55 9.69 11.55
N VAL A 17 2.85 9.21 10.34
CA VAL A 17 2.56 9.92 9.09
C VAL A 17 1.06 10.13 8.88
N VAL A 18 0.25 9.10 9.13
CA VAL A 18 -1.21 9.15 9.00
C VAL A 18 -1.81 10.08 10.07
N ALA A 19 -1.28 10.08 11.29
CA ALA A 19 -1.73 10.98 12.35
C ALA A 19 -1.49 12.45 11.97
N ALA A 20 -0.26 12.80 11.57
CA ALA A 20 0.07 14.16 11.12
C ALA A 20 -0.76 14.59 9.90
N ALA A 21 -1.00 13.68 8.94
CA ALA A 21 -1.85 13.95 7.80
C ALA A 21 -3.30 14.27 8.19
N ARG A 22 -3.86 13.52 9.16
CA ARG A 22 -5.22 13.77 9.67
C ARG A 22 -5.34 15.12 10.35
N GLU A 23 -4.33 15.56 11.07
CA GLU A 23 -4.31 16.89 11.71
C GLU A 23 -4.40 18.02 10.67
N THR A 24 -3.84 17.82 9.47
CA THR A 24 -3.95 18.77 8.36
C THR A 24 -5.26 18.69 7.59
N GLY A 25 -6.15 17.75 7.93
CA GLY A 25 -7.40 17.50 7.21
C GLY A 25 -7.23 16.75 5.88
N ALA A 26 -6.06 16.15 5.64
CA ALA A 26 -5.78 15.43 4.41
C ALA A 26 -6.71 14.20 4.25
N ARG A 27 -7.23 13.99 3.04
CA ARG A 27 -7.98 12.79 2.70
C ARG A 27 -7.01 11.65 2.42
N ILE A 28 -7.09 10.62 3.26
CA ILE A 28 -6.22 9.44 3.17
C ILE A 28 -6.99 8.30 2.52
N ILE A 29 -6.43 7.76 1.45
CA ILE A 29 -6.95 6.61 0.72
C ILE A 29 -6.09 5.39 1.06
N PHE A 30 -6.75 4.27 1.32
CA PHE A 30 -6.09 3.00 1.55
C PHE A 30 -6.44 2.03 0.42
N ALA A 31 -5.42 1.37 -0.10
CA ALA A 31 -5.53 0.26 -1.03
C ALA A 31 -4.64 -0.87 -0.52
N ASN A 32 -5.01 -2.13 -0.76
CA ASN A 32 -4.12 -3.24 -0.52
C ASN A 32 -4.07 -4.20 -1.71
N GLY A 33 -3.01 -5.00 -1.75
CA GLY A 33 -2.85 -6.04 -2.75
C GLY A 33 -1.56 -6.83 -2.58
N CYS A 34 -1.54 -7.99 -3.23
CA CYS A 34 -0.35 -8.84 -3.34
C CYS A 34 0.67 -8.27 -4.33
N PHE A 35 0.19 -7.68 -5.44
CA PHE A 35 1.01 -7.06 -6.49
C PHE A 35 2.15 -7.90 -7.08
N ASP A 36 2.05 -9.24 -6.97
CA ASP A 36 2.96 -10.27 -7.52
C ASP A 36 3.48 -9.94 -8.93
N VAL A 37 2.65 -10.10 -9.96
CA VAL A 37 2.96 -9.62 -11.31
C VAL A 37 2.22 -8.31 -11.56
N LEU A 38 2.99 -7.22 -11.68
CA LEU A 38 2.43 -5.93 -12.05
C LEU A 38 1.96 -5.92 -13.50
N HIS A 39 0.75 -5.41 -13.71
CA HIS A 39 0.15 -5.24 -15.02
C HIS A 39 -0.70 -3.96 -15.05
N VAL A 40 -1.16 -3.58 -16.24
CA VAL A 40 -1.93 -2.34 -16.47
C VAL A 40 -3.13 -2.17 -15.53
N GLY A 41 -3.81 -3.26 -15.17
CA GLY A 41 -4.88 -3.25 -14.17
C GLY A 41 -4.47 -2.69 -12.81
N HIS A 42 -3.31 -3.09 -12.25
CA HIS A 42 -2.81 -2.56 -10.99
C HIS A 42 -2.45 -1.07 -11.09
N ILE A 43 -1.85 -0.65 -12.21
CA ILE A 43 -1.52 0.76 -12.43
C ILE A 43 -2.80 1.61 -12.47
N ARG A 44 -3.81 1.18 -13.22
CA ARG A 44 -5.12 1.87 -13.28
C ARG A 44 -5.80 1.91 -11.92
N TYR A 45 -5.76 0.80 -11.19
CA TYR A 45 -6.31 0.70 -9.83
C TYR A 45 -5.64 1.68 -8.86
N LEU A 46 -4.31 1.68 -8.79
CA LEU A 46 -3.56 2.55 -7.88
C LEU A 46 -3.63 4.02 -8.30
N ALA A 47 -3.61 4.31 -9.60
CA ALA A 47 -3.80 5.68 -10.11
C ALA A 47 -5.20 6.21 -9.79
N GLY A 48 -6.24 5.37 -9.97
CA GLY A 48 -7.61 5.69 -9.57
C GLY A 48 -7.71 5.97 -8.07
N ALA A 49 -7.15 5.09 -7.23
CA ALA A 49 -7.12 5.29 -5.78
C ALA A 49 -6.38 6.58 -5.39
N ARG A 50 -5.22 6.87 -6.01
CA ARG A 50 -4.46 8.10 -5.77
C ARG A 50 -5.25 9.36 -6.11
N ALA A 51 -6.11 9.32 -7.12
CA ALA A 51 -6.93 10.46 -7.52
C ALA A 51 -8.06 10.81 -6.52
N LEU A 52 -8.40 9.91 -5.60
CA LEU A 52 -9.52 10.10 -4.68
C LEU A 52 -9.17 10.91 -3.42
N GLY A 53 -7.89 11.16 -3.16
CA GLY A 53 -7.43 11.89 -1.98
C GLY A 53 -6.00 12.40 -2.10
N ASP A 54 -5.48 12.88 -0.99
CA ASP A 54 -4.19 13.57 -0.91
C ASP A 54 -3.04 12.58 -0.70
N ILE A 55 -3.31 11.53 0.07
CA ILE A 55 -2.34 10.49 0.44
C ILE A 55 -2.92 9.13 0.06
N LEU A 56 -2.13 8.33 -0.67
CA LEU A 56 -2.42 6.92 -0.92
C LEU A 56 -1.47 6.07 -0.09
N VAL A 57 -2.04 5.28 0.81
CA VAL A 57 -1.35 4.21 1.55
C VAL A 57 -1.62 2.89 0.85
N VAL A 58 -0.56 2.18 0.49
CA VAL A 58 -0.65 0.87 -0.17
C VAL A 58 -0.15 -0.23 0.76
N GLY A 59 -1.06 -1.07 1.23
CA GLY A 59 -0.70 -2.29 1.97
C GLY A 59 -0.28 -3.41 1.03
N VAL A 60 0.95 -3.90 1.18
CA VAL A 60 1.44 -5.09 0.46
C VAL A 60 1.20 -6.32 1.32
N ASN A 61 0.43 -7.27 0.81
CA ASN A 61 0.09 -8.49 1.56
C ASN A 61 1.31 -9.42 1.72
N SER A 62 1.43 -10.07 2.88
CA SER A 62 2.49 -11.06 3.10
C SER A 62 2.28 -12.34 2.29
N ASN A 63 3.34 -13.09 2.04
CA ASN A 63 3.25 -14.37 1.34
C ASN A 63 2.26 -15.34 2.01
N GLU A 64 2.22 -15.36 3.34
CA GLU A 64 1.30 -16.17 4.14
C GLU A 64 -0.16 -15.79 3.86
N GLN A 65 -0.48 -14.49 3.87
CA GLN A 65 -1.83 -14.01 3.56
C GLN A 65 -2.23 -14.34 2.12
N VAL A 66 -1.29 -14.20 1.18
CA VAL A 66 -1.53 -14.48 -0.23
C VAL A 66 -1.78 -15.96 -0.47
N ALA A 67 -0.99 -16.85 0.15
CA ALA A 67 -1.20 -18.29 0.08
C ALA A 67 -2.55 -18.70 0.68
N LEU A 68 -2.95 -18.10 1.81
CA LEU A 68 -4.26 -18.32 2.41
C LEU A 68 -5.41 -17.87 1.49
N GLN A 69 -5.24 -16.74 0.79
CA GLN A 69 -6.30 -16.18 -0.05
C GLN A 69 -6.37 -16.81 -1.45
N LYS A 70 -5.23 -17.14 -2.06
CA LYS A 70 -5.12 -17.54 -3.47
C LYS A 70 -4.75 -19.02 -3.65
N GLY A 71 -4.50 -19.74 -2.57
CA GLY A 71 -4.15 -21.15 -2.56
C GLY A 71 -2.63 -21.42 -2.61
N PRO A 72 -2.25 -22.70 -2.48
CA PRO A 72 -0.86 -23.13 -2.49
C PRO A 72 -0.18 -22.80 -3.83
N GLY A 73 1.11 -22.43 -3.79
CA GLY A 73 1.88 -22.01 -4.97
C GLY A 73 1.72 -20.55 -5.35
N ARG A 74 1.18 -19.72 -4.44
CA ARG A 74 1.12 -18.25 -4.54
C ARG A 74 1.76 -17.60 -3.31
N PRO A 75 2.40 -16.43 -3.44
CA PRO A 75 2.70 -15.67 -4.68
C PRO A 75 3.69 -16.40 -5.61
N ILE A 76 3.76 -16.00 -6.89
CA ILE A 76 4.65 -16.60 -7.92
C ILE A 76 6.05 -15.99 -7.87
#